data_AF-N9KZH3-F1
#
_entry.id   AF-N9KZH3-F1
#
_cell.length_a   1.000
_cell.length_b   1.000
_cell.length_c   1.000
_cell.angle_alpha   90.00
_cell.angle_beta   90.00
_cell.angle_gamma   90.00
#
_symmetry.space_group_name_H-M   'P 1'
#
loop_
_entity.id
_entity.type
_entity.pdbx_description
1 polymer ?
#
loop_
_entity_poly.entity_id
_entity_poly.type
_entity_poly.pdbx_seq_one_letter_code
_entity_poly.pdbx_strand_id
1 'polypeptide(L)'
;MDNLIFQLVIFLILFSIGWAFGRHIERKHLNELLEKEQQFAHIRIDTNRFATSDQLGHFISSNVVISHDYFKYVLASIKNILGGRLTSYESIVERARREAIVRLKQQAQSVGANHIMGVRLSTTELGMQGGMVEVFAYGTAVKD
;
A
#
# COMPACT_ATOMS: atom_id res chain seq x y z
N MET A 1 19.79 35.31 22.08
CA MET A 1 19.34 34.91 20.72
C MET A 1 20.10 33.68 20.23
N ASP A 2 21.33 33.45 20.69
CA ASP A 2 22.19 32.35 20.23
C ASP A 2 21.63 30.95 20.53
N ASN A 3 20.98 30.75 21.69
CA ASN A 3 20.33 29.48 22.02
C ASN A 3 19.16 29.12 21.08
N LEU A 4 18.41 30.13 20.59
CA LEU A 4 17.31 29.91 19.65
C LEU A 4 17.83 29.51 18.27
N ILE A 5 18.88 30.17 17.80
CA ILE A 5 19.53 29.84 16.51
C ILE A 5 20.09 28.42 16.58
N PHE A 6 20.77 28.06 17.67
CA PHE A 6 21.30 26.71 17.86
C PHE A 6 20.21 25.63 17.88
N GLN A 7 19.11 25.86 18.60
CA GLN A 7 17.96 24.94 18.61
C GLN A 7 17.30 24.80 17.23
N LEU A 8 17.15 25.89 16.50
CA LEU A 8 16.60 25.88 15.13
C LEU A 8 17.51 25.09 14.18
N VAL A 9 18.83 25.26 14.27
CA VAL A 9 19.78 24.52 13.45
C VAL A 9 19.69 23.01 13.74
N ILE A 10 19.68 22.61 15.02
CA ILE A 10 19.50 21.20 15.40
C ILE A 10 18.17 20.65 14.87
N PHE A 11 17.08 21.39 15.05
CA PHE A 11 15.77 20.99 14.56
C PHE A 11 15.78 20.77 13.04
N LEU A 12 16.36 21.70 12.27
CA LEU A 12 16.44 21.59 10.81
C LEU A 12 17.30 20.40 10.36
N ILE A 13 18.38 20.10 11.09
CA ILE A 13 19.23 18.93 10.82
C ILE A 13 18.43 17.65 11.05
N LEU A 14 17.80 17.49 12.22
CA LEU A 14 17.01 16.30 12.55
C LEU A 14 15.82 16.13 11.60
N PHE A 15 15.14 17.23 11.25
CA PHE A 15 14.05 17.25 10.29
C PHE A 15 14.51 16.77 8.91
N SER A 16 15.64 17.31 8.42
CA SER A 16 16.19 16.95 7.11
C SER A 16 16.61 15.49 7.06
N ILE A 17 17.24 14.99 8.14
CA ILE A 17 17.60 13.57 8.27
C ILE A 17 16.34 12.71 8.25
N GLY A 18 15.35 12.99 9.11
CA GLY A 18 14.10 12.23 9.16
C GLY A 18 13.36 12.20 7.82
N TRP A 19 13.31 13.35 7.13
CA TRP A 19 12.69 13.45 5.81
C TRP A 19 13.44 12.65 4.74
N ALA A 20 14.78 12.73 4.73
CA ALA A 20 15.61 11.99 3.79
C ALA A 20 15.50 10.48 3.99
N PHE A 21 15.59 10.00 5.24
CA PHE A 21 15.45 8.59 5.58
C PHE A 21 14.04 8.06 5.27
N GLY A 22 12.99 8.80 5.65
CA GLY A 22 11.61 8.43 5.34
C GLY A 22 11.39 8.28 3.84
N ARG A 23 11.87 9.25 3.06
CA ARG A 23 11.77 9.22 1.59
C ARG A 23 12.62 8.11 0.97
N HIS A 24 13.75 7.74 1.57
CA HIS A 24 14.59 6.64 1.11
C HIS A 24 13.91 5.29 1.33
N ILE A 25 13.42 5.02 2.54
CA ILE A 25 12.72 3.79 2.89
C ILE A 25 11.49 3.60 2.00
N GLU A 26 10.72 4.68 1.81
CA GLU A 26 9.56 4.68 0.93
C GLU A 26 9.91 4.29 -0.52
N ARG A 27 10.99 4.87 -1.08
CA ARG A 27 11.44 4.53 -2.43
C ARG A 27 11.95 3.09 -2.53
N LYS A 28 12.71 2.63 -1.53
CA LYS A 28 13.19 1.24 -1.47
C LYS A 28 12.01 0.26 -1.50
N HIS A 29 11.01 0.50 -0.67
CA HIS A 29 9.83 -0.36 -0.61
C HIS A 29 9.01 -0.33 -1.91
N LEU A 30 8.90 0.81 -2.58
CA LEU A 30 8.25 0.90 -3.89
C LEU A 30 9.00 0.08 -4.96
N ASN A 31 10.33 0.05 -4.91
CA ASN A 31 11.13 -0.77 -5.82
C ASN A 31 10.95 -2.27 -5.54
N GLU A 32 11.00 -2.68 -4.27
CA GLU A 32 10.71 -4.06 -3.87
C GLU A 32 9.32 -4.51 -4.32
N LEU A 33 8.34 -3.61 -4.24
CA LEU A 33 6.97 -3.88 -4.69
C LEU A 33 6.91 -4.08 -6.21
N LEU A 34 7.63 -3.25 -6.99
CA LEU A 34 7.73 -3.41 -8.44
C LEU A 34 8.37 -4.76 -8.83
N GLU A 35 9.43 -5.18 -8.14
CA GLU A 35 10.07 -6.47 -8.36
C GLU A 35 9.10 -7.63 -8.11
N LYS A 36 8.34 -7.58 -7.01
CA LYS A 36 7.32 -8.60 -6.71
C LYS A 36 6.17 -8.61 -7.72
N GLU A 37 5.72 -7.44 -8.17
CA GLU A 37 4.69 -7.35 -9.21
C GLU A 37 5.13 -8.04 -10.51
N GLN A 38 6.40 -7.86 -10.89
CA GLN A 38 7.00 -8.56 -12.04
C GLN A 38 7.12 -10.05 -11.79
N GLN A 39 7.59 -10.45 -10.60
CA GLN A 39 7.72 -11.87 -10.22
C GLN A 39 6.38 -12.61 -10.35
N PHE A 40 5.28 -11.99 -9.92
CA PHE A 40 3.94 -12.59 -9.97
C PHE A 40 3.11 -12.16 -11.19
N ALA A 41 3.72 -11.56 -12.22
CA ALA A 41 3.02 -11.09 -13.41
C ALA A 41 2.33 -12.24 -14.19
N HIS A 42 2.88 -13.46 -14.11
CA HIS A 42 2.35 -14.66 -14.74
C HIS A 42 1.01 -15.13 -14.16
N ILE A 43 0.65 -14.70 -12.94
CA ILE A 43 -0.63 -15.02 -12.31
C ILE A 43 -1.68 -14.04 -12.82
N ARG A 44 -2.66 -14.56 -13.55
CA ARG A 44 -3.79 -13.80 -14.10
C ARG A 44 -4.74 -13.41 -12.97
N ILE A 45 -5.36 -12.25 -13.09
CA ILE A 45 -6.39 -11.77 -12.18
C ILE A 45 -7.57 -11.25 -12.99
N ASP A 46 -8.78 -11.60 -12.56
CA ASP A 46 -10.01 -11.03 -13.12
C ASP A 46 -10.95 -10.56 -11.99
N THR A 47 -11.85 -9.64 -12.33
CA THR A 47 -12.89 -9.14 -11.42
C THR A 47 -14.30 -9.58 -11.81
N ASN A 48 -14.44 -10.45 -12.82
CA ASN A 48 -15.73 -10.86 -13.34
C ASN A 48 -16.46 -11.69 -12.29
N ARG A 49 -17.74 -11.34 -12.03
CA ARG A 49 -18.57 -12.06 -11.05
C ARG A 49 -19.13 -13.36 -11.62
N PHE A 50 -19.29 -13.45 -12.94
CA PHE A 50 -20.03 -14.53 -13.60
C PHE A 50 -19.12 -15.48 -14.39
N ALA A 51 -17.80 -15.27 -14.35
CA ALA A 51 -16.85 -16.23 -14.89
C ALA A 51 -16.80 -17.47 -13.99
N THR A 52 -16.86 -18.64 -14.61
CA THR A 52 -16.78 -19.94 -13.95
C THR A 52 -15.62 -20.74 -14.53
N SER A 53 -15.00 -21.59 -13.71
CA SER A 53 -14.01 -22.57 -14.16
C SER A 53 -14.46 -23.95 -13.67
N ASP A 54 -14.21 -24.97 -14.50
CA ASP A 54 -14.43 -26.37 -14.14
C ASP A 54 -13.31 -26.93 -13.24
N GLN A 55 -12.24 -26.14 -13.03
CA GLN A 55 -11.11 -26.48 -12.17
C GLN A 55 -11.47 -26.28 -10.68
N LEU A 56 -10.81 -27.05 -9.81
CA LEU A 56 -10.97 -26.89 -8.37
C LEU A 56 -10.47 -25.50 -7.94
N GLY A 57 -11.38 -24.71 -7.36
CA GLY A 57 -11.08 -23.39 -6.81
C GLY A 57 -10.69 -23.42 -5.34
N HIS A 58 -9.69 -22.61 -4.98
CA HIS A 58 -9.28 -22.37 -3.59
C HIS A 58 -9.60 -20.91 -3.22
N PHE A 59 -10.37 -20.71 -2.15
CA PHE A 59 -10.53 -19.36 -1.60
C PHE A 59 -9.18 -18.88 -1.06
N ILE A 60 -8.77 -17.68 -1.47
CA ILE A 60 -7.55 -17.03 -1.00
C ILE A 60 -7.86 -15.59 -0.59
N SER A 61 -7.10 -15.10 0.39
CA SER A 61 -7.22 -13.74 0.87
C SER A 61 -5.89 -13.18 1.32
N SER A 62 -5.81 -11.86 1.43
CA SER A 62 -4.65 -11.15 1.96
C SER A 62 -5.07 -9.83 2.55
N ASN A 63 -4.25 -9.31 3.46
CA ASN A 63 -4.44 -8.02 4.09
C ASN A 63 -3.11 -7.27 4.17
N VAL A 64 -3.21 -5.94 4.15
CA VAL A 64 -2.11 -5.04 4.44
C VAL A 64 -2.65 -3.81 5.14
N VAL A 65 -1.92 -3.36 6.15
CA VAL A 65 -2.19 -2.10 6.83
C VAL A 65 -0.98 -1.19 6.63
N ILE A 66 -1.20 0.02 6.12
CA ILE A 66 -0.14 1.01 5.92
C ILE A 66 -0.49 2.27 6.70
N SER A 67 0.45 2.71 7.52
CA SER A 67 0.38 3.99 8.25
C SER A 67 1.00 5.12 7.44
N HIS A 68 0.47 6.34 7.59
CA HIS A 68 1.13 7.52 7.08
C HIS A 68 2.33 7.92 7.96
N ASP A 69 3.39 8.46 7.37
CA ASP A 69 4.43 9.13 8.14
C ASP A 69 3.98 10.54 8.60
N TYR A 70 4.68 11.07 9.59
CA TYR A 70 4.39 12.39 10.16
C TYR A 70 4.46 13.52 9.13
N PHE A 71 5.36 13.42 8.14
CA PHE A 71 5.49 14.45 7.10
C PHE A 71 4.27 14.47 6.17
N LYS A 72 3.79 13.29 5.75
CA LYS A 72 2.55 13.16 4.97
C LYS A 72 1.34 13.68 5.70
N TYR A 73 1.26 13.47 7.01
CA TYR A 73 0.22 14.05 7.86
C TYR A 73 0.25 15.58 7.82
N VAL A 74 1.41 16.20 8.10
CA VAL A 74 1.55 17.68 8.08
C VAL A 74 1.19 18.27 6.72
N LEU A 75 1.65 17.65 5.62
CA LEU A 75 1.31 18.08 4.27
C LEU A 75 -0.20 17.98 3.99
N ALA A 76 -0.84 16.90 4.45
CA ALA A 76 -2.28 16.73 4.33
C ALA A 76 -3.04 17.77 5.16
N SER A 77 -2.60 18.08 6.39
CA SER A 77 -3.22 19.12 7.22
C SER A 77 -3.18 20.49 6.54
N ILE A 78 -2.06 20.87 5.92
CA ILE A 78 -1.94 22.11 5.15
C ILE A 78 -2.91 22.08 3.94
N LYS A 79 -2.95 20.96 3.22
CA LYS A 79 -3.83 20.79 2.05
C LYS A 79 -5.32 20.78 2.42
N ASN A 80 -5.69 20.26 3.59
CA ASN A 80 -7.07 20.29 4.06
C ASN A 80 -7.60 21.72 4.24
N ILE A 81 -6.73 22.67 4.62
CA ILE A 81 -7.11 24.08 4.74
C ILE A 81 -7.27 24.73 3.35
N LEU A 82 -6.37 24.40 2.42
CA LEU A 82 -6.33 25.00 1.08
C LEU A 82 -7.28 24.32 0.08
N GLY A 83 -7.74 23.11 0.37
CA GLY A 83 -8.53 22.26 -0.51
C GLY A 83 -7.71 21.50 -1.57
N GLY A 84 -8.40 20.66 -2.34
CA GLY A 84 -7.85 19.86 -3.43
C GLY A 84 -7.53 18.41 -3.06
N ARG A 85 -6.76 17.73 -3.92
CA ARG A 85 -6.40 16.31 -3.75
C ARG A 85 -5.33 16.11 -2.67
N LEU A 86 -5.54 15.13 -1.80
CA LEU A 86 -4.58 14.70 -0.78
C LEU A 86 -3.58 13.71 -1.36
N THR A 87 -2.69 14.18 -2.23
CA THR A 87 -1.70 13.35 -2.94
C THR A 87 -0.82 12.51 -2.00
N SER A 88 -0.54 13.02 -0.79
CA SER A 88 0.18 12.26 0.23
C SER A 88 -0.59 11.02 0.68
N TYR A 89 -1.91 11.11 0.88
CA TYR A 89 -2.76 9.99 1.28
C TYR A 89 -3.06 9.05 0.10
N GLU A 90 -3.28 9.61 -1.10
CA GLU A 90 -3.45 8.82 -2.32
C GLU A 90 -2.27 7.86 -2.54
N SER A 91 -1.04 8.31 -2.29
CA SER A 91 0.16 7.48 -2.40
C SER A 91 0.19 6.28 -1.44
N ILE A 92 -0.43 6.42 -0.27
CA ILE A 92 -0.50 5.37 0.76
C ILE A 92 -1.54 4.33 0.34
N VAL A 93 -2.72 4.78 -0.07
CA VAL A 93 -3.80 3.90 -0.52
C VAL A 93 -3.35 3.10 -1.75
N GLU A 94 -2.67 3.75 -2.69
CA GLU A 94 -2.15 3.09 -3.89
C GLU A 94 -1.13 2.00 -3.54
N ARG A 95 -0.17 2.31 -2.65
CA ARG A 95 0.79 1.31 -2.16
C ARG A 95 0.08 0.14 -1.47
N ALA A 96 -0.92 0.42 -0.63
CA ALA A 96 -1.64 -0.62 0.08
C ALA A 96 -2.39 -1.55 -0.88
N ARG A 97 -3.03 -1.02 -1.92
CA ARG A 97 -3.69 -1.85 -2.95
C ARG A 97 -2.69 -2.74 -3.69
N ARG A 98 -1.57 -2.17 -4.12
CA ARG A 98 -0.52 -2.90 -4.83
C ARG A 98 0.07 -4.03 -3.98
N GLU A 99 0.43 -3.75 -2.72
CA GLU A 99 0.95 -4.74 -1.79
C GLU A 99 -0.09 -5.83 -1.47
N ALA A 100 -1.38 -5.48 -1.31
CA ALA A 100 -2.45 -6.46 -1.12
C ALA A 100 -2.57 -7.41 -2.32
N ILE A 101 -2.55 -6.90 -3.55
CA ILE A 101 -2.60 -7.73 -4.76
C ILE A 101 -1.37 -8.64 -4.87
N VAL A 102 -0.18 -8.13 -4.57
CA VAL A 102 1.05 -8.93 -4.55
C VAL A 102 0.95 -10.08 -3.54
N ARG A 103 0.46 -9.81 -2.33
CA ARG A 103 0.25 -10.86 -1.31
C ARG A 103 -0.82 -11.86 -1.73
N LEU A 104 -1.90 -11.42 -2.37
CA LEU A 104 -2.93 -12.31 -2.90
C LEU A 104 -2.36 -13.23 -3.98
N LYS A 105 -1.52 -12.69 -4.88
CA LYS A 105 -0.81 -13.48 -5.89
C LYS A 105 0.20 -14.46 -5.28
N GLN A 106 0.88 -14.07 -4.21
CA GLN A 106 1.73 -14.98 -3.45
C GLN A 106 0.94 -16.14 -2.85
N GLN A 107 -0.26 -15.89 -2.31
CA GLN A 107 -1.16 -16.95 -1.84
C GLN A 107 -1.59 -17.88 -2.98
N ALA A 108 -1.95 -17.34 -4.15
CA ALA A 108 -2.27 -18.13 -5.33
C ALA A 108 -1.10 -19.04 -5.76
N GLN A 109 0.12 -18.51 -5.79
CA GLN A 109 1.30 -19.31 -6.10
C GLN A 109 1.51 -20.45 -5.09
N SER A 110 1.27 -20.20 -3.79
CA SER A 110 1.45 -21.20 -2.74
C SER A 110 0.52 -22.41 -2.88
N VAL A 111 -0.65 -22.22 -3.52
CA VAL A 111 -1.60 -23.29 -3.84
C VAL A 111 -1.44 -23.84 -5.28
N GLY A 112 -0.38 -23.42 -5.98
CA GLY A 112 -0.09 -23.87 -7.35
C GLY A 112 -1.06 -23.32 -8.41
N ALA A 113 -1.79 -22.27 -8.10
CA ALA A 113 -2.72 -21.59 -9.01
C ALA A 113 -2.01 -20.56 -9.88
N ASN A 114 -2.53 -20.34 -11.08
CA ASN A 114 -2.01 -19.38 -12.06
C ASN A 114 -3.08 -18.36 -12.50
N HIS A 115 -4.28 -18.43 -11.91
CA HIS A 115 -5.38 -17.53 -12.16
C HIS A 115 -6.16 -17.28 -10.87
N ILE A 116 -6.51 -16.02 -10.60
CA ILE A 116 -7.36 -15.62 -9.47
C ILE A 116 -8.62 -14.97 -10.04
N MET A 117 -9.74 -15.63 -9.84
CA MET A 117 -11.04 -15.22 -10.34
C MET A 117 -11.80 -14.38 -9.33
N GLY A 118 -12.61 -13.45 -9.83
CA GLY A 118 -13.54 -12.69 -9.01
C GLY A 118 -12.88 -11.85 -7.92
N VAL A 119 -11.66 -11.33 -8.16
CA VAL A 119 -10.89 -10.55 -7.18
C VAL A 119 -11.69 -9.35 -6.69
N ARG A 120 -11.69 -9.12 -5.38
CA ARG A 120 -12.30 -7.96 -4.73
C ARG A 120 -11.32 -7.34 -3.74
N LEU A 121 -11.38 -6.02 -3.64
CA LEU A 121 -10.66 -5.23 -2.66
C LEU A 121 -11.66 -4.52 -1.75
N SER A 122 -11.42 -4.55 -0.45
CA SER A 122 -12.07 -3.72 0.55
C SER A 122 -11.04 -2.80 1.18
N THR A 123 -11.40 -1.55 1.43
CA THR A 123 -10.52 -0.56 2.05
C THR A 123 -11.20 -0.01 3.29
N THR A 124 -10.49 -0.05 4.41
CA THR A 124 -10.97 0.43 5.71
C THR A 124 -9.97 1.43 6.27
N GLU A 125 -10.48 2.56 6.75
CA GLU A 125 -9.68 3.53 7.48
C GLU A 125 -9.55 3.09 8.94
N LEU A 126 -8.33 3.14 9.49
CA LEU A 126 -8.02 2.70 10.85
C LEU A 126 -7.36 3.83 11.66
N GLY A 127 -7.63 3.81 12.98
CA GLY A 127 -7.09 4.76 13.95
C GLY A 127 -8.00 5.97 14.19
N MET A 128 -7.88 6.59 15.38
CA MET A 128 -8.79 7.66 15.85
C MET A 128 -8.80 8.93 14.97
N GLN A 129 -7.83 9.10 14.08
CA GLN A 129 -7.70 10.28 13.20
C GLN A 129 -7.40 9.90 11.74
N GLY A 130 -7.69 8.66 11.33
CA GLY A 130 -7.49 8.27 9.93
C GLY A 130 -6.04 8.03 9.53
N GLY A 131 -5.22 7.61 10.49
CA GLY A 131 -3.78 7.56 10.30
C GLY A 131 -3.26 6.35 9.52
N MET A 132 -4.13 5.36 9.34
CA MET A 132 -3.81 4.07 8.76
C MET A 132 -4.89 3.67 7.77
N VAL A 133 -4.48 2.94 6.73
CA VAL A 133 -5.41 2.32 5.79
C VAL A 133 -5.16 0.82 5.75
N GLU A 134 -6.21 0.05 5.94
CA GLU A 134 -6.24 -1.38 5.64
C GLU A 134 -6.77 -1.60 4.24
N VAL A 135 -6.10 -2.46 3.48
CA VAL A 135 -6.63 -3.05 2.26
C VAL A 135 -6.70 -4.56 2.44
N PHE A 136 -7.93 -5.09 2.34
CA PHE A 136 -8.23 -6.52 2.33
C PHE A 136 -8.54 -6.94 0.89
N ALA A 137 -7.85 -7.96 0.39
CA ALA A 137 -8.04 -8.53 -0.93
C ALA A 137 -8.46 -9.99 -0.83
N TYR A 138 -9.40 -10.43 -1.67
CA TYR A 138 -9.81 -11.83 -1.72
C TYR A 138 -10.27 -12.23 -3.13
N GLY A 139 -10.30 -13.54 -3.38
CA GLY A 139 -10.75 -14.13 -4.63
C GLY A 139 -10.66 -15.66 -4.59
N THR A 140 -10.87 -16.28 -5.75
CA THR A 140 -10.78 -17.74 -5.91
C THR A 140 -9.61 -18.08 -6.83
N ALA A 141 -8.62 -18.79 -6.31
CA ALA A 141 -7.47 -19.26 -7.06
C ALA A 141 -7.78 -20.57 -7.79
N VAL A 142 -7.50 -20.64 -9.09
CA VAL A 142 -7.69 -21.81 -9.95
C VAL A 142 -6.43 -22.07 -10.79
N LYS A 143 -6.29 -23.30 -11.27
CA LYS A 143 -5.20 -23.73 -12.15
C LYS A 143 -5.74 -23.89 -13.59
N ASP A 144 -5.71 -22.80 -14.35
CA ASP A 144 -6.23 -22.67 -15.73
C ASP A 144 -5.10 -22.65 -16.78
#